data_AF-F4S7Y9-F1
#
_entry.id   AF-F4S7Y9-F1
#
_cell.length_a   1.000
_cell.length_b   1.000
_cell.length_c   1.000
_cell.angle_alpha   90.00
_cell.angle_beta   90.00
_cell.angle_gamma   90.00
#
_symmetry.space_group_name_H-M   'P 1'
#
loop_
_entity.id
_entity.type
_entity.pdbx_description
1 polymer ?
#
loop_
_entity_poly.entity_id
_entity_poly.type
_entity_poly.pdbx_seq_one_letter_code
_entity_poly.pdbx_strand_id
1 'polypeptide(L)'
;MLKDSSKQLEKSLPSLSPVLAHYLRTFKAYVPLPVFDKLWLIRDQQAQGGAEPPSESKLNKGGSNLRMYGGDPPMEELTMQYEQWLDCFTLFSKYIHEAGWVTLSENLKVHKEIVVELRDSMGWMVALRYCKRVREGVMRTTVGSEIVNVSEVQRTILEEVKLVCDTFGDRAFKSNPYAPGGVKDHMDPETGLRTNGRPS
;
A
#
# COMPACT_ATOMS: atom_id res chain seq x y z
N MET A 1 12.88 -28.99 -38.23
CA MET A 1 11.97 -29.24 -37.10
C MET A 1 12.29 -28.20 -36.03
N LEU A 2 11.55 -27.09 -36.02
CA LEU A 2 11.71 -26.04 -35.01
C LEU A 2 11.17 -26.58 -33.70
N LYS A 3 12.02 -26.63 -32.66
CA LYS A 3 11.55 -26.87 -31.29
C LYS A 3 10.77 -25.62 -30.88
N ASP A 4 9.45 -25.70 -30.91
CA ASP A 4 8.60 -24.75 -30.22
C ASP A 4 8.77 -25.01 -28.71
N SER A 5 9.82 -24.39 -28.15
CA SER A 5 9.91 -24.17 -26.73
C SER A 5 9.16 -22.88 -26.42
N SER A 6 7.83 -22.93 -26.50
CA SER A 6 6.94 -22.00 -25.81
C SER A 6 7.18 -22.13 -24.31
N LYS A 7 8.32 -21.62 -23.85
CA LYS A 7 8.51 -21.22 -22.48
C LYS A 7 7.44 -20.16 -22.25
N GLN A 8 6.43 -20.49 -21.45
CA GLN A 8 5.57 -19.47 -20.87
C GLN A 8 6.50 -18.40 -20.29
N LEU A 9 6.23 -17.12 -20.58
CA LEU A 9 6.95 -16.04 -19.91
C LEU A 9 6.82 -16.31 -18.41
N GLU A 10 7.94 -16.61 -17.76
CA GLU A 10 8.00 -16.59 -16.31
C GLU A 10 7.51 -15.21 -15.91
N LYS A 11 6.41 -15.17 -15.17
CA LYS A 11 5.74 -13.92 -14.79
C LYS A 11 6.59 -13.31 -13.67
N SER A 12 7.76 -12.78 -14.03
CA SER A 12 8.63 -12.08 -13.10
C SER A 12 7.89 -10.85 -12.58
N LEU A 13 8.05 -10.58 -11.28
CA LEU A 13 7.53 -9.34 -10.73
C LEU A 13 8.26 -8.16 -11.40
N PRO A 14 7.57 -7.03 -11.67
CA PRO A 14 8.27 -5.81 -12.05
C PRO A 14 9.39 -5.51 -11.03
N SER A 15 10.59 -5.14 -11.43
CA SER A 15 11.62 -4.80 -10.43
C SER A 15 11.18 -3.58 -9.60
N LEU A 16 11.51 -3.55 -8.32
CA LEU A 16 11.33 -2.34 -7.52
C LEU A 16 12.50 -1.38 -7.78
N SER A 17 12.27 -0.08 -7.62
CA SER A 17 13.37 0.86 -7.52
C SER A 17 14.28 0.53 -6.33
N PRO A 18 15.59 0.88 -6.38
CA PRO A 18 16.52 0.56 -5.30
C PRO A 18 16.08 1.10 -3.93
N VAL A 19 15.42 2.27 -3.91
CA VAL A 19 14.87 2.88 -2.69
C VAL A 19 13.71 2.04 -2.13
N LEU A 20 12.73 1.68 -2.96
CA LEU A 20 11.60 0.84 -2.56
C LEU A 20 12.05 -0.55 -2.12
N ALA A 21 12.96 -1.17 -2.87
CA ALA A 21 13.52 -2.48 -2.56
C ALA A 21 14.24 -2.45 -1.19
N HIS A 22 14.99 -1.38 -0.91
CA HIS A 22 15.63 -1.20 0.39
C HIS A 22 14.59 -1.09 1.52
N TYR A 23 13.56 -0.26 1.38
CA TYR A 23 12.55 -0.10 2.43
C TYR A 23 11.68 -1.33 2.66
N LEU A 24 11.44 -2.16 1.65
CA LEU A 24 10.77 -3.44 1.90
C LEU A 24 11.67 -4.45 2.59
N ARG A 25 12.99 -4.41 2.38
CA ARG A 25 13.93 -5.27 3.10
C ARG A 25 14.19 -4.81 4.53
N THR A 26 14.12 -3.51 4.81
CA THR A 26 14.54 -2.96 6.11
C THR A 26 13.39 -2.44 6.97
N PHE A 27 12.22 -2.20 6.38
CA PHE A 27 11.08 -1.52 7.00
C PHE A 27 11.48 -0.24 7.77
N LYS A 28 12.43 0.53 7.21
CA LYS A 28 12.84 1.83 7.78
C LYS A 28 11.87 2.97 7.46
N ALA A 29 10.95 2.74 6.53
CA ALA A 29 9.92 3.69 6.16
C ALA A 29 8.63 2.95 5.76
N TYR A 30 7.51 3.65 5.92
CA TYR A 30 6.24 3.19 5.40
C TYR A 30 6.22 3.29 3.87
N VAL A 31 5.76 2.21 3.22
CA VAL A 31 5.57 2.15 1.76
C VAL A 31 4.06 2.10 1.48
N PRO A 32 3.48 3.15 0.89
CA PRO A 32 2.05 3.18 0.56
C PRO A 32 1.66 2.06 -0.38
N LEU A 33 0.48 1.46 -0.20
CA LEU A 33 0.02 0.36 -1.06
C LEU A 33 -0.08 0.70 -2.56
N PRO A 34 -0.49 1.92 -2.96
CA PRO A 34 -0.57 2.34 -4.35
C PRO A 34 0.71 2.18 -5.17
N VAL A 35 1.90 2.13 -4.54
CA VAL A 35 3.15 1.90 -5.29
C VAL A 35 3.20 0.52 -5.94
N PHE A 36 2.34 -0.42 -5.50
CA PHE A 36 2.26 -1.76 -6.06
C PHE A 36 1.26 -1.87 -7.22
N ASP A 37 0.79 -0.75 -7.76
CA ASP A 37 0.18 -0.74 -9.08
C ASP A 37 1.25 -1.06 -10.15
N LYS A 38 0.97 -2.04 -11.01
CA LYS A 38 1.96 -2.52 -11.99
C LYS A 38 2.37 -1.45 -12.99
N LEU A 39 1.43 -0.61 -13.43
CA LEU A 39 1.73 0.44 -14.39
C LEU A 39 2.51 1.56 -13.71
N TRP A 40 2.20 1.87 -12.45
CA TRP A 40 2.98 2.81 -11.65
C TRP A 40 4.42 2.31 -11.46
N LEU A 41 4.64 1.04 -11.11
CA LEU A 41 5.99 0.47 -10.96
C LEU A 41 6.81 0.59 -12.25
N ILE A 42 6.22 0.29 -13.40
CA ILE A 42 6.89 0.43 -14.70
C ILE A 42 7.29 1.88 -14.96
N ARG A 43 6.41 2.85 -14.66
CA ARG A 43 6.71 4.28 -14.81
C ARG A 43 7.78 4.76 -13.83
N ASP A 44 7.75 4.30 -12.58
CA ASP A 44 8.75 4.64 -11.58
C ASP A 44 10.15 4.19 -12.03
N GLN A 45 10.26 2.97 -12.54
CA GLN A 45 11.50 2.45 -13.11
C GLN A 45 12.01 3.26 -14.29
N GLN A 46 11.12 3.58 -15.25
CA GLN A 46 11.48 4.38 -16.42
C GLN A 46 12.00 5.76 -16.02
N ALA A 47 11.37 6.39 -15.03
CA ALA A 47 11.78 7.69 -14.52
C ALA A 47 13.12 7.65 -13.74
N GLN A 48 13.53 6.48 -13.24
CA GLN A 48 14.87 6.28 -12.65
C GLN A 48 15.96 5.97 -13.67
N GLY A 49 15.61 5.53 -14.88
CA GLY A 49 16.52 5.16 -15.94
C GLY A 49 17.39 6.34 -16.38
N GLY A 50 18.47 6.59 -15.64
CA GLY A 50 19.38 7.72 -15.84
C GLY A 50 20.05 8.26 -14.57
N ALA A 51 19.56 7.91 -13.37
CA ALA A 51 20.15 8.34 -12.10
C ALA A 51 20.92 7.22 -11.39
N GLU A 52 22.08 7.54 -10.82
CA GLU A 52 22.76 6.59 -9.93
C GLU A 52 21.93 6.34 -8.66
N PRO A 53 21.78 5.07 -8.25
CA PRO A 53 21.03 4.75 -7.05
C PRO A 53 21.70 5.33 -5.79
N PRO A 54 20.92 5.82 -4.81
CA PRO A 54 21.47 6.27 -3.54
C PRO A 54 22.24 5.14 -2.84
N SER A 55 23.37 5.48 -2.20
CA SER A 55 24.11 4.51 -1.39
C SER A 55 23.28 4.02 -0.19
N GLU A 56 23.53 2.79 0.25
CA GLU A 56 22.81 2.21 1.41
C GLU A 56 22.94 3.06 2.67
N SER A 57 24.09 3.70 2.89
CA SER A 57 24.29 4.64 4.01
C SER A 57 23.31 5.82 3.95
N LYS A 58 23.03 6.35 2.75
CA LYS A 58 22.05 7.43 2.55
C LYS A 58 20.61 6.93 2.75
N LEU A 59 20.30 5.70 2.32
CA LEU A 59 18.99 5.08 2.53
C LEU A 59 18.72 4.82 4.02
N ASN A 60 19.71 4.31 4.74
CA ASN A 60 19.61 3.99 6.17
C ASN A 60 19.47 5.23 7.06
N LYS A 61 20.12 6.35 6.71
CA LYS A 61 20.00 7.61 7.47
C LYS A 61 18.62 8.25 7.32
N GLY A 62 17.93 7.99 6.20
CA GLY A 62 16.72 8.72 5.85
C GLY A 62 16.96 10.23 5.71
N GLY A 63 15.93 10.97 5.31
CA GLY A 63 15.98 12.43 5.26
C GLY A 63 15.03 13.02 4.23
N SER A 64 14.63 14.28 4.43
CA SER A 64 13.69 15.02 3.56
C SER A 64 14.13 15.12 2.10
N ASN A 65 15.44 15.01 1.83
CA ASN A 65 16.01 15.11 0.48
C ASN A 65 16.14 13.75 -0.22
N LEU A 66 15.75 12.64 0.42
CA LEU A 66 15.73 11.34 -0.22
C LEU A 66 14.42 11.17 -0.98
N ARG A 67 14.50 11.29 -2.31
CA ARG A 67 13.36 11.06 -3.19
C ARG A 67 12.98 9.57 -3.13
N MET A 68 11.77 9.26 -2.64
CA MET A 68 11.29 7.87 -2.55
C MET A 68 11.07 7.21 -3.92
N TYR A 69 10.64 8.01 -4.90
CA TYR A 69 10.19 7.56 -6.22
C TYR A 69 11.00 8.23 -7.32
N GLY A 70 11.27 7.54 -8.42
CA GLY A 70 11.87 8.16 -9.61
C GLY A 70 10.91 9.06 -10.37
N GLY A 71 9.61 8.77 -10.31
CA GLY A 71 8.55 9.46 -11.05
C GLY A 71 7.63 10.32 -10.18
N ASP A 72 6.39 10.45 -10.66
CA ASP A 72 5.29 11.07 -9.94
C ASP A 72 4.89 10.22 -8.71
N PRO A 73 4.40 10.86 -7.64
CA PRO A 73 3.87 10.11 -6.51
C PRO A 73 2.72 9.20 -6.95
N PRO A 74 2.51 8.04 -6.30
CA PRO A 74 1.35 7.22 -6.59
C PRO A 74 0.07 7.94 -6.14
N MET A 75 -1.09 7.41 -6.52
CA MET A 75 -2.36 7.91 -5.99
C MET A 75 -2.39 7.87 -4.47
N GLU A 76 -3.18 8.75 -3.86
CA GLU A 76 -3.39 8.72 -2.42
C GLU A 76 -4.10 7.40 -2.04
N GLU A 77 -3.63 6.75 -0.98
CA GLU A 77 -4.05 5.40 -0.61
C GLU A 77 -5.50 5.29 -0.14
N LEU A 78 -5.98 6.21 0.68
CA LEU A 78 -7.38 6.29 1.10
C LEU A 78 -8.34 6.69 -0.03
N THR A 79 -7.86 6.98 -1.25
CA THR A 79 -8.69 7.13 -2.47
C THR A 79 -8.79 5.84 -3.30
N MET A 80 -8.10 4.76 -2.92
CA MET A 80 -8.13 3.49 -3.65
C MET A 80 -9.52 2.86 -3.66
N GLN A 81 -9.94 2.34 -4.82
CA GLN A 81 -11.05 1.40 -4.91
C GLN A 81 -10.62 -0.01 -4.46
N TYR A 82 -11.60 -0.84 -4.11
CA TYR A 82 -11.37 -2.19 -3.62
C TYR A 82 -10.55 -3.05 -4.58
N GLU A 83 -10.86 -2.99 -5.88
CA GLU A 83 -10.19 -3.80 -6.91
C GLU A 83 -8.71 -3.39 -7.04
N GLN A 84 -8.43 -2.09 -6.99
CA GLN A 84 -7.06 -1.56 -6.98
C GLN A 84 -6.31 -2.03 -5.74
N TRP A 85 -6.96 -1.97 -4.56
CA TRP A 85 -6.38 -2.48 -3.33
C TRP A 85 -6.08 -3.97 -3.43
N LEU A 86 -6.99 -4.76 -3.98
CA LEU A 86 -6.84 -6.21 -4.10
C LEU A 86 -5.62 -6.57 -4.96
N ASP A 87 -5.46 -5.89 -6.09
CA ASP A 87 -4.33 -6.08 -7.00
C ASP A 87 -3.00 -5.64 -6.35
N CYS A 88 -2.98 -4.43 -5.77
CA CYS A 88 -1.79 -3.88 -5.13
C CYS A 88 -1.38 -4.71 -3.90
N PHE A 89 -2.34 -5.14 -3.06
CA PHE A 89 -2.07 -5.96 -1.89
C PHE A 89 -1.53 -7.34 -2.26
N THR A 90 -2.08 -7.95 -3.31
CA THR A 90 -1.58 -9.23 -3.81
C THR A 90 -0.14 -9.10 -4.29
N LEU A 91 0.21 -8.01 -4.97
CA LEU A 91 1.58 -7.78 -5.43
C LEU A 91 2.51 -7.43 -4.26
N PHE A 92 2.06 -6.58 -3.34
CA PHE A 92 2.76 -6.24 -2.10
C PHE A 92 3.18 -7.49 -1.31
N SER A 93 2.24 -8.40 -1.04
CA SER A 93 2.51 -9.65 -0.31
C SER A 93 3.60 -10.50 -0.98
N LYS A 94 3.64 -10.54 -2.32
CA LYS A 94 4.70 -11.23 -3.07
C LYS A 94 6.06 -10.56 -2.91
N TYR A 95 6.16 -9.23 -2.96
CA TYR A 95 7.42 -8.53 -2.70
C TYR A 95 7.91 -8.69 -1.26
N ILE A 96 7.00 -8.73 -0.28
CA ILE A 96 7.37 -9.02 1.11
C ILE A 96 8.00 -10.41 1.22
N HIS A 97 7.42 -11.41 0.55
CA HIS A 97 8.01 -12.75 0.47
C HIS A 97 9.39 -12.73 -0.20
N GLU A 98 9.54 -12.11 -1.38
CA GLU A 98 10.81 -12.00 -2.10
C GLU A 98 11.89 -11.22 -1.32
N ALA A 99 11.50 -10.27 -0.48
CA ALA A 99 12.39 -9.53 0.40
C ALA A 99 12.89 -10.37 1.60
N GLY A 100 12.43 -11.61 1.77
CA GLY A 100 12.85 -12.54 2.82
C GLY A 100 11.92 -12.61 4.03
N TRP A 101 10.83 -11.84 4.04
CA TRP A 101 9.88 -11.79 5.15
C TRP A 101 8.78 -12.87 5.01
N VAL A 102 9.18 -14.13 4.91
CA VAL A 102 8.28 -15.26 4.58
C VAL A 102 7.11 -15.36 5.57
N THR A 103 7.38 -15.40 6.88
CA THR A 103 6.32 -15.47 7.92
C THR A 103 5.35 -14.30 7.84
N LEU A 104 5.86 -13.08 7.67
CA LEU A 104 5.01 -11.91 7.52
C LEU A 104 4.16 -12.00 6.25
N SER A 105 4.71 -12.49 5.14
CA SER A 105 3.97 -12.66 3.90
C SER A 105 2.78 -13.64 4.05
N GLU A 106 2.94 -14.70 4.84
CA GLU A 106 1.86 -15.63 5.17
C GLU A 106 0.81 -14.98 6.08
N ASN A 107 1.24 -14.26 7.12
CA ASN A 107 0.33 -13.50 7.99
C ASN A 107 -0.47 -12.45 7.19
N LEU A 108 0.15 -11.82 6.17
CA LEU A 108 -0.53 -10.87 5.29
C LEU A 108 -1.61 -11.52 4.42
N LYS A 109 -1.51 -12.82 4.09
CA LYS A 109 -2.60 -13.52 3.38
C LYS A 109 -3.85 -13.59 4.25
N VAL A 110 -3.70 -13.95 5.53
CA VAL A 110 -4.80 -13.95 6.50
C VAL A 110 -5.32 -12.52 6.72
N HIS A 111 -4.42 -11.53 6.84
CA HIS A 111 -4.83 -10.13 6.94
C HIS A 111 -5.68 -9.68 5.74
N LYS A 112 -5.33 -10.12 4.52
CA LYS A 112 -6.11 -9.83 3.32
C LYS A 112 -7.55 -10.34 3.45
N GLU A 113 -7.74 -11.55 3.93
CA GLU A 113 -9.06 -12.15 4.17
C GLU A 113 -9.86 -11.35 5.21
N ILE A 114 -9.21 -10.96 6.33
CA ILE A 114 -9.81 -10.08 7.33
C ILE A 114 -10.29 -8.77 6.70
N VAL A 115 -9.50 -8.13 5.84
CA VAL A 115 -9.89 -6.86 5.19
C VAL A 115 -11.06 -7.06 4.23
N VAL A 116 -11.10 -8.18 3.50
CA VAL A 116 -12.24 -8.53 2.63
C VAL A 116 -13.51 -8.70 3.47
N GLU A 117 -13.45 -9.42 4.59
CA GLU A 117 -14.60 -9.61 5.47
C GLU A 117 -15.06 -8.30 6.14
N LEU A 118 -14.11 -7.44 6.55
CA LEU A 118 -14.44 -6.11 7.08
C LEU A 118 -15.12 -5.24 6.04
N ARG A 119 -14.72 -5.31 4.76
CA ARG A 119 -15.39 -4.58 3.68
C ARG A 119 -16.84 -5.03 3.57
N ASP A 120 -17.06 -6.34 3.55
CA ASP A 120 -18.39 -6.92 3.32
C ASP A 120 -19.33 -6.66 4.50
N SER A 121 -18.81 -6.62 5.73
CA SER A 121 -19.60 -6.41 6.95
C SER A 121 -19.72 -4.95 7.39
N MET A 122 -18.74 -4.10 7.12
CA MET A 122 -18.65 -2.74 7.68
C MET A 122 -18.48 -1.62 6.64
N GLY A 123 -18.28 -1.96 5.38
CA GLY A 123 -18.06 -1.01 4.29
C GLY A 123 -16.59 -0.77 3.96
N TRP A 124 -16.34 -0.29 2.74
CA TRP A 124 -15.00 -0.24 2.18
C TRP A 124 -14.04 0.69 2.94
N MET A 125 -14.50 1.87 3.36
CA MET A 125 -13.63 2.82 4.06
C MET A 125 -13.16 2.33 5.43
N VAL A 126 -13.99 1.53 6.13
CA VAL A 126 -13.57 0.89 7.39
C VAL A 126 -12.44 -0.11 7.11
N ALA A 127 -12.63 -0.95 6.10
CA ALA A 127 -11.66 -1.96 5.71
C ALA A 127 -10.33 -1.36 5.23
N LEU A 128 -10.37 -0.35 4.36
CA LEU A 128 -9.19 0.31 3.80
C LEU A 128 -8.39 1.05 4.87
N ARG A 129 -9.03 1.85 5.73
CA ARG A 129 -8.37 2.55 6.84
C ARG A 129 -7.77 1.57 7.85
N TYR A 130 -8.48 0.49 8.16
CA TYR A 130 -7.96 -0.58 9.02
C TYR A 130 -6.69 -1.21 8.41
N CYS A 131 -6.73 -1.58 7.13
CA CYS A 131 -5.59 -2.14 6.42
C CYS A 131 -4.39 -1.18 6.43
N LYS A 132 -4.60 0.10 6.12
CA LYS A 132 -3.57 1.15 6.17
C LYS A 132 -2.91 1.22 7.55
N ARG A 133 -3.71 1.36 8.61
CA ARG A 133 -3.21 1.47 10.00
C ARG A 133 -2.44 0.23 10.46
N VAL A 134 -2.90 -0.97 10.10
CA VAL A 134 -2.16 -2.21 10.44
C VAL A 134 -0.82 -2.26 9.69
N ARG A 135 -0.79 -1.99 8.39
CA ARG A 135 0.48 -1.99 7.62
C ARG A 135 1.44 -0.91 8.08
N GLU A 136 0.91 0.26 8.43
CA GLU A 136 1.67 1.32 9.06
C GLU A 136 2.33 0.87 10.37
N GLY A 137 1.61 0.14 11.23
CA GLY A 137 2.17 -0.47 12.44
C GLY A 137 3.27 -1.49 12.12
N VAL A 138 3.03 -2.41 11.19
CA VAL A 138 4.03 -3.41 10.76
C VAL A 138 5.32 -2.76 10.25
N MET A 139 5.19 -1.75 9.38
CA MET A 139 6.33 -1.10 8.74
C MET A 139 7.03 -0.06 9.61
N ARG A 140 6.40 0.46 10.68
CA ARG A 140 7.02 1.42 11.61
C ARG A 140 7.55 0.77 12.90
N THR A 141 6.89 -0.29 13.39
CA THR A 141 7.20 -0.92 14.68
C THR A 141 8.24 -2.04 14.58
N THR A 142 8.75 -2.36 13.38
CA THR A 142 9.92 -3.25 13.24
C THR A 142 11.23 -2.66 13.80
N VAL A 143 11.17 -1.48 14.44
CA VAL A 143 12.13 -1.00 15.44
C VAL A 143 12.04 -1.90 16.70
N GLY A 144 12.68 -3.06 16.63
CA GLY A 144 12.67 -4.08 17.69
C GLY A 144 12.89 -5.51 17.21
N SER A 145 12.92 -5.74 15.89
CA SER A 145 13.15 -7.06 15.26
C SER A 145 12.04 -8.10 15.48
N GLU A 146 10.90 -7.75 16.08
CA GLU A 146 9.77 -8.66 16.24
C GLU A 146 8.73 -8.45 15.13
N ILE A 147 8.35 -9.56 14.48
CA ILE A 147 7.28 -9.57 13.47
C ILE A 147 5.94 -9.47 14.22
N VAL A 148 5.23 -8.36 14.02
CA VAL A 148 3.88 -8.18 14.56
C VAL A 148 2.94 -9.20 13.93
N ASN A 149 2.20 -9.93 14.75
CA ASN A 149 1.18 -10.85 14.26
C ASN A 149 -0.04 -10.07 13.72
N VAL A 150 -0.21 -10.10 12.40
CA VAL A 150 -1.35 -9.49 11.70
C VAL A 150 -2.37 -10.50 11.19
N SER A 151 -2.22 -11.78 11.56
CA SER A 151 -3.18 -12.84 11.22
C SER A 151 -4.44 -12.83 12.10
N GLU A 152 -4.56 -11.84 12.99
CA GLU A 152 -5.71 -11.64 13.86
C GLU A 152 -6.22 -10.21 13.75
N VAL A 153 -7.51 -10.02 14.06
CA VAL A 153 -8.13 -8.71 14.09
C VAL A 153 -7.55 -7.87 15.21
N GLN A 154 -6.92 -6.75 14.85
CA GLN A 154 -6.38 -5.76 15.78
C GLN A 154 -7.53 -4.89 16.31
N ARG A 155 -8.22 -5.37 17.35
CA ARG A 155 -9.48 -4.78 17.85
C ARG A 155 -9.38 -3.27 18.13
N THR A 156 -8.33 -2.82 18.82
CA THR A 156 -8.13 -1.39 19.11
C THR A 156 -8.06 -0.54 17.85
N ILE A 157 -7.29 -0.98 16.84
CA ILE A 157 -7.19 -0.29 15.54
C ILE A 157 -8.55 -0.27 14.84
N LEU A 158 -9.27 -1.40 14.86
CA LEU A 158 -10.59 -1.50 14.25
C LEU A 158 -11.60 -0.56 14.91
N GLU A 159 -11.62 -0.49 16.24
CA GLU A 159 -12.51 0.41 16.99
C GLU A 159 -12.24 1.89 16.70
N GLU A 160 -10.98 2.29 16.65
CA GLU A 160 -10.58 3.66 16.28
C GLU A 160 -11.03 4.01 14.85
N VAL A 161 -10.76 3.12 13.89
CA VAL A 161 -11.13 3.33 12.48
C VAL A 161 -12.64 3.39 12.31
N LYS A 162 -13.37 2.55 13.05
CA LYS A 162 -14.83 2.57 13.09
C LYS A 162 -15.35 3.95 13.53
N LEU A 163 -14.81 4.51 14.61
CA LEU A 163 -15.21 5.83 15.11
C LEU A 163 -14.93 6.95 14.09
N VAL A 164 -13.79 6.90 13.39
CA VAL A 164 -13.46 7.86 12.33
C VAL A 164 -14.46 7.77 11.19
N CYS A 165 -14.74 6.56 10.70
CA CYS A 165 -15.72 6.36 9.62
C CYS A 165 -17.15 6.75 10.02
N ASP A 166 -17.53 6.58 11.29
CA ASP A 166 -18.82 7.05 11.81
C ASP A 166 -18.89 8.57 11.81
N THR A 167 -17.82 9.22 12.28
CA THR A 167 -17.71 10.68 12.34
C THR A 167 -17.76 11.31 10.94
N PHE A 168 -17.12 10.68 9.95
CA PHE A 168 -17.13 11.17 8.57
C PHE A 168 -18.38 10.73 7.81
N GLY A 169 -19.20 9.82 8.34
CA GLY A 169 -20.35 9.26 7.63
C GLY A 169 -19.94 8.42 6.42
N ASP A 170 -18.87 7.63 6.54
CA ASP A 170 -18.32 6.83 5.44
C ASP A 170 -18.97 5.44 5.30
N ARG A 171 -19.60 4.92 6.36
CA ARG A 171 -20.15 3.54 6.37
C ARG A 171 -21.24 3.30 5.34
N ALA A 172 -21.95 4.34 4.91
CA ALA A 172 -23.04 4.23 3.96
C ALA A 172 -22.57 3.91 2.53
N PHE A 173 -21.28 4.07 2.23
CA PHE A 173 -20.76 3.96 0.87
C PHE A 173 -20.20 2.57 0.58
N LYS A 174 -20.69 1.97 -0.52
CA LYS A 174 -20.21 0.66 -1.02
C LYS A 174 -18.90 0.79 -1.80
N SER A 175 -18.74 1.87 -2.56
CA SER A 175 -17.49 2.25 -3.24
C SER A 175 -16.78 3.34 -2.44
N ASN A 176 -15.50 3.59 -2.76
CA ASN A 176 -14.76 4.65 -2.09
C ASN A 176 -15.36 6.02 -2.43
N PRO A 177 -15.92 6.78 -1.47
CA PRO A 177 -16.51 8.09 -1.75
C PRO A 177 -15.46 9.17 -2.05
N TYR A 178 -14.19 8.96 -1.66
CA TYR A 178 -13.07 9.88 -1.87
C TYR A 178 -12.28 9.62 -3.15
N ALA A 179 -12.58 8.55 -3.88
CA ALA A 179 -11.97 8.31 -5.17
C ALA A 179 -12.36 9.41 -6.19
N PRO A 180 -11.55 9.63 -7.25
CA PRO A 180 -11.88 10.61 -8.28
C PRO A 180 -13.30 10.42 -8.83
N GLY A 181 -14.09 11.50 -8.85
CA GLY A 181 -15.50 11.49 -9.26
C GLY A 181 -16.48 10.95 -8.21
N GLY A 182 -16.00 10.56 -7.02
CA GLY A 182 -16.82 10.16 -5.88
C GLY A 182 -17.50 11.35 -5.18
N VAL A 183 -18.50 11.06 -4.37
CA VAL A 183 -19.31 12.09 -3.68
C VAL A 183 -18.51 12.93 -2.66
N LYS A 184 -17.35 12.45 -2.23
CA LYS A 184 -16.40 13.11 -1.31
C LYS A 184 -15.02 13.34 -1.95
N ASP A 185 -14.89 13.31 -3.28
CA ASP A 185 -13.63 13.64 -4.00
C ASP A 185 -13.09 15.04 -3.64
N HIS A 186 -13.98 15.94 -3.22
CA HIS A 186 -13.64 17.29 -2.76
C HIS A 186 -13.26 17.36 -1.26
N MET A 187 -13.15 16.22 -0.58
CA MET A 187 -12.80 16.13 0.84
C MET A 187 -11.49 15.36 1.00
N ASP A 188 -10.68 15.80 1.96
CA ASP A 188 -9.47 15.12 2.36
C ASP A 188 -9.86 13.87 3.18
N PRO A 189 -9.44 12.66 2.76
CA PRO A 189 -9.85 11.43 3.42
C PRO A 189 -9.20 11.24 4.79
N GLU A 190 -8.07 11.88 5.11
CA GLU A 190 -7.43 11.74 6.43
C GLU A 190 -8.13 12.63 7.47
N THR A 191 -8.47 13.86 7.09
CA THR A 191 -8.98 14.89 8.01
C THR A 191 -10.50 15.05 7.97
N GLY A 192 -11.16 14.61 6.90
CA GLY A 192 -12.58 14.87 6.66
C GLY A 192 -12.90 16.33 6.34
N LEU A 193 -11.89 17.17 6.11
CA LEU A 193 -12.07 18.58 5.76
C LEU A 193 -12.12 18.75 4.23
N ARG A 194 -12.67 19.86 3.76
CA ARG A 194 -12.66 20.17 2.32
C ARG A 194 -11.23 20.40 1.85
N THR A 195 -10.87 19.86 0.70
CA THR A 195 -9.60 20.20 0.06
C THR A 195 -9.72 21.63 -0.49
N ASN A 196 -8.82 22.52 -0.08
CA ASN A 196 -8.77 23.89 -0.61
C ASN A 196 -8.31 23.83 -2.07
N GLY A 197 -9.22 23.65 -3.03
CA GLY A 197 -8.80 23.54 -4.43
C GLY A 197 -9.83 23.34 -5.54
N ARG A 198 -11.13 23.11 -5.30
CA ARG A 198 -12.12 23.07 -6.38
C ARG A 198 -13.41 23.79 -6.00
N PRO A 199 -13.86 24.79 -6.79
CA PRO A 199 -15.19 25.36 -6.60
C PRO A 199 -16.26 24.31 -6.94
N SER A 200 -17.35 24.38 -6.18
CA SER A 200 -18.59 23.60 -6.34
C SER A 200 -19.17 23.68 -7.75
#